data_AF-A0A074ZIX2-F1
#
_entry.id   AF-A0A074ZIX2-F1
#
_cell.length_a   1.000
_cell.length_b   1.000
_cell.length_c   1.000
_cell.angle_alpha   90.00
_cell.angle_beta   90.00
_cell.angle_gamma   90.00
#
_symmetry.space_group_name_H-M   'P 1'
#
loop_
_entity.id
_entity.type
_entity.pdbx_description
1 polymer ?
#
loop_
_entity_poly.entity_id
_entity_poly.type
_entity_poly.pdbx_seq_one_letter_code
_entity_poly.pdbx_strand_id
1 'polypeptide(L)' 'MCCPAKKAEMLELLSVLDKNNDKKVSVDELKEFLEQGRGTTLDKDIVQKFIDKHDKDKDGKLDLEELAECLACA' A
#
# COMPACT_ATOMS: atom_id res chain seq x y z
N MET A 1 16.86 10.65 -17.34
CA MET A 1 17.18 9.26 -16.93
C MET A 1 16.09 8.84 -15.96
N CYS A 2 15.16 8.00 -16.39
CA CYS A 2 14.11 7.49 -15.49
C CYS A 2 14.69 6.24 -14.82
N CYS A 3 14.88 6.28 -13.50
CA CYS A 3 15.53 5.21 -12.74
C CYS A 3 14.69 3.90 -12.81
N PRO A 4 15.27 2.76 -13.24
CA PRO A 4 14.60 1.46 -13.22
C PRO A 4 14.44 0.86 -11.82
N ALA A 5 14.95 1.53 -10.78
CA ALA A 5 15.00 1.01 -9.41
C ALA A 5 13.65 0.98 -8.67
N LYS A 6 12.63 1.76 -9.09
CA LYS A 6 11.37 1.87 -8.34
C LYS A 6 10.49 0.61 -8.40
N LYS A 7 10.62 -0.21 -9.44
CA LYS A 7 9.77 -1.41 -9.61
C LYS A 7 10.11 -2.56 -8.66
N ALA A 8 11.39 -2.75 -8.34
CA ALA A 8 11.82 -3.86 -7.50
C ALA A 8 11.38 -3.65 -6.04
N GLU A 9 11.66 -2.45 -5.49
CA GLU A 9 11.23 -2.06 -4.14
C GLU A 9 9.70 -2.10 -4.00
N MET A 10 8.99 -1.67 -5.05
CA MET A 10 7.53 -1.78 -5.15
C MET A 10 7.03 -3.23 -5.05
N LEU A 11 7.67 -4.15 -5.78
CA LEU A 11 7.28 -5.55 -5.80
C LEU A 11 7.52 -6.24 -4.47
N GLU A 12 8.61 -5.91 -3.78
CA GLU A 12 8.89 -6.44 -2.43
C GLU A 12 7.87 -5.92 -1.42
N LEU A 13 7.58 -4.61 -1.43
CA LEU A 13 6.55 -4.04 -0.58
C LEU A 13 5.18 -4.65 -0.85
N LEU A 14 4.81 -4.81 -2.13
CA LEU A 14 3.56 -5.47 -2.49
C LEU A 14 3.55 -6.92 -2.02
N SER A 15 4.61 -7.70 -2.27
CA SER A 15 4.62 -9.13 -1.88
C SER A 15 4.44 -9.35 -0.38
N VAL A 16 4.80 -8.35 0.42
CA VAL A 16 4.66 -8.37 1.88
C VAL A 16 3.28 -7.87 2.33
N LEU A 17 2.67 -6.95 1.59
CA LEU A 17 1.38 -6.33 1.91
C LEU A 17 0.18 -7.04 1.26
N ASP A 18 0.28 -7.37 -0.03
CA ASP A 18 -0.71 -8.00 -0.90
C ASP A 18 -0.71 -9.52 -0.67
N LYS A 19 -1.54 -9.96 0.28
CA LYS A 19 -1.75 -11.39 0.55
C LYS A 19 -2.53 -12.05 -0.57
N ASN A 20 -3.46 -11.32 -1.18
CA ASN A 20 -4.32 -11.81 -2.25
C ASN A 20 -3.58 -12.02 -3.58
N ASN A 21 -2.45 -11.32 -3.78
CA ASN A 21 -1.75 -11.25 -5.07
C ASN A 21 -2.60 -10.55 -6.16
N ASP A 22 -3.46 -9.60 -5.78
CA ASP A 22 -4.25 -8.80 -6.74
C ASP A 22 -3.41 -7.68 -7.39
N LYS A 23 -2.16 -7.51 -6.94
CA LYS A 23 -1.29 -6.37 -7.24
C LYS A 23 -1.81 -5.03 -6.72
N LYS A 24 -2.66 -5.09 -5.70
CA LYS A 24 -3.28 -3.94 -5.04
C LYS A 24 -3.22 -4.16 -3.54
N VAL A 25 -3.14 -3.09 -2.76
CA VAL A 25 -3.18 -3.16 -1.30
C VAL A 25 -4.51 -2.60 -0.81
N SER A 26 -5.37 -3.47 -0.31
CA SER A 26 -6.67 -3.08 0.25
C SER A 26 -6.55 -2.56 1.69
N VAL A 27 -7.53 -1.79 2.19
CA VAL A 27 -7.62 -1.37 3.60
C VAL A 27 -7.45 -2.56 4.56
N ASP A 28 -8.12 -3.67 4.26
CA ASP A 28 -8.09 -4.86 5.11
C ASP A 28 -6.71 -5.54 5.11
N GLU A 29 -6.03 -5.60 3.96
CA GLU A 29 -4.67 -6.16 3.87
C GLU A 29 -3.64 -5.30 4.58
N LEU A 30 -3.72 -3.98 4.41
CA LEU A 30 -2.84 -3.03 5.11
C LEU A 30 -3.07 -3.09 6.63
N LYS A 31 -4.33 -3.18 7.05
CA LYS A 31 -4.72 -3.34 8.46
C LYS A 31 -4.18 -4.65 9.02
N GLU A 32 -4.43 -5.78 8.36
CA GLU A 32 -3.91 -7.08 8.76
C GLU A 32 -2.38 -7.09 8.86
N PHE A 33 -1.68 -6.50 7.90
CA PHE A 33 -0.23 -6.43 7.91
C PHE A 33 0.29 -5.64 9.11
N LEU A 34 -0.29 -4.47 9.37
CA LEU A 34 0.14 -3.63 10.48
C LEU A 34 -0.26 -4.22 11.84
N GLU A 35 -1.40 -4.90 11.95
CA GLU A 35 -1.80 -5.65 13.15
C GLU A 35 -0.83 -6.82 13.40
N GLN A 36 -0.43 -7.56 12.36
CA GLN A 36 0.56 -8.63 12.46
C GLN A 36 1.97 -8.10 12.79
N GLY A 37 2.36 -6.95 12.26
CA GLY A 37 3.70 -6.39 12.45
C GLY A 37 3.89 -5.64 13.78
N ARG A 38 2.86 -4.98 14.30
CA ARG A 38 2.92 -4.21 15.57
C ARG A 38 2.23 -4.88 16.75
N GLY A 39 1.43 -5.92 16.52
CA GLY A 39 0.67 -6.60 17.58
C GLY A 39 -0.37 -5.69 18.27
N THR A 40 -0.80 -4.63 17.60
CA THR A 40 -1.78 -3.65 18.11
C THR A 40 -2.90 -3.49 17.12
N THR A 41 -4.14 -3.50 17.61
CA THR A 41 -5.34 -3.23 16.81
C THR A 41 -5.29 -1.80 16.30
N LEU A 42 -5.15 -1.65 14.99
CA LEU A 42 -5.17 -0.33 14.36
C LEU A 42 -6.59 0.05 13.97
N ASP A 43 -6.95 1.28 14.31
CA ASP A 43 -8.22 1.86 13.93
C ASP A 43 -8.38 1.90 12.42
N LYS A 44 -9.50 1.35 11.95
CA LYS A 44 -9.83 1.32 10.52
C LYS A 44 -9.82 2.72 9.93
N ASP A 45 -10.20 3.74 10.71
CA ASP A 45 -10.21 5.15 10.31
C ASP A 45 -8.82 5.68 9.93
N ILE A 46 -7.76 5.23 10.64
CA ILE A 46 -6.38 5.64 10.36
C ILE A 46 -5.91 5.03 9.04
N VAL A 47 -6.17 3.74 8.85
CA VAL A 47 -5.82 3.02 7.63
C VAL A 47 -6.60 3.58 6.44
N GLN A 48 -7.89 3.85 6.63
CA GLN A 48 -8.77 4.45 5.62
C GLN A 48 -8.28 5.85 5.21
N LYS A 49 -7.87 6.70 6.17
CA LYS A 49 -7.30 8.02 5.87
C LYS A 49 -5.97 7.96 5.14
N PHE A 50 -5.15 6.95 5.45
CA PHE A 50 -3.90 6.74 4.74
C PHE A 50 -4.16 6.36 3.28
N ILE A 51 -5.10 5.43 3.06
CA ILE A 51 -5.50 5.04 1.71
C ILE A 51 -6.14 6.22 0.98
N ASP A 52 -7.16 6.88 1.52
CA ASP A 52 -7.85 8.01 0.82
C ASP A 52 -6.91 9.18 0.47
N LYS A 53 -5.79 9.33 1.19
CA LYS A 53 -4.77 10.35 0.87
C LYS A 53 -3.89 9.98 -0.33
N HIS A 54 -3.75 8.69 -0.62
CA HIS A 54 -2.87 8.16 -1.67
C HIS A 54 -3.63 7.50 -2.83
N ASP A 55 -4.86 7.08 -2.58
CA ASP A 55 -5.85 6.53 -3.50
C ASP A 55 -6.45 7.69 -4.32
N LYS A 56 -5.92 7.86 -5.53
CA LYS A 56 -6.35 8.88 -6.49
C LYS A 56 -7.63 8.45 -7.20
N ASP A 57 -7.80 7.16 -7.46
CA ASP A 57 -8.98 6.64 -8.15
C ASP A 57 -10.18 6.45 -7.20
N LYS A 58 -9.94 6.48 -5.88
CA LYS A 58 -10.96 6.28 -4.84
C LYS A 58 -11.61 4.89 -4.89
N ASP A 59 -10.84 3.87 -5.26
CA ASP A 59 -11.30 2.47 -5.23
C ASP A 59 -11.20 1.86 -3.80
N GLY A 60 -10.61 2.60 -2.85
CA GLY A 60 -10.36 2.14 -1.48
C GLY A 60 -9.19 1.16 -1.40
N LYS A 61 -8.34 1.12 -2.42
CA LYS A 61 -7.15 0.27 -2.54
C LYS A 61 -6.02 1.09 -3.11
N LEU A 62 -4.78 0.67 -2.85
CA LEU A 62 -3.61 1.26 -3.47
C LEU A 62 -3.09 0.35 -4.57
N ASP A 63 -3.22 0.81 -5.80
CA ASP A 63 -2.66 0.15 -6.98
C ASP A 63 -1.15 0.37 -7.08
N LEU A 64 -0.47 -0.47 -7.87
CA LEU A 64 0.96 -0.33 -8.19
C LEU A 64 1.32 1.08 -8.68
N GLU A 65 0.47 1.72 -9.47
CA GLU A 65 0.74 3.08 -10.00
C GLU A 65 0.66 4.14 -8.90
N GLU A 66 -0.34 4.05 -8.02
CA GLU A 66 -0.55 5.00 -6.94
C GLU A 66 0.52 4.87 -5.85
N LEU A 67 0.89 3.63 -5.53
CA LEU A 67 1.95 3.34 -4.58
C LEU A 67 3.32 3.74 -5.16
N ALA A 68 3.52 3.56 -6.49
CA ALA A 68 4.70 4.07 -7.17
C ALA A 68 4.78 5.60 -7.10
N GLU A 69 3.68 6.33 -7.31
CA GLU A 69 3.66 7.78 -7.14
C GLU A 69 3.90 8.22 -5.70
N CYS A 70 3.30 7.52 -4.73
CA CYS A 70 3.46 7.75 -3.31
C CYS A 70 4.93 7.64 -2.87
N LEU A 71 5.62 6.59 -3.29
CA LEU A 71 7.04 6.35 -2.99
C LEU A 71 7.99 7.13 -3.91
N ALA A 72 7.51 7.56 -5.07
CA ALA A 72 8.31 8.31 -6.03
C ALA A 72 8.59 9.75 -5.61
N CYS A 73 7.83 10.30 -4.67
CA CYS A 73 7.91 11.69 -4.21
C CYS A 73 8.72 11.85 -2.90
N ALA A 74 9.74 11.03 -2.71
CA ALA A 74 10.72 11.13 -1.62
C ALA A 74 12.12 11.43 -2.16
#